data_AF-A0A7S2NPW4-F1
#
_entry.id   AF-A0A7S2NPW4-F1
#
_cell.length_a   1.000
_cell.length_b   1.000
_cell.length_c   1.000
_cell.angle_alpha   90.00
_cell.angle_beta   90.00
_cell.angle_gamma   90.00
#
_symmetry.space_group_name_H-M   'P 1'
#
loop_
_entity.id
_entity.type
_entity.pdbx_description
1 polymer ?
#
loop_
_entity_poly.entity_id
_entity_poly.type
_entity_poly.pdbx_seq_one_letter_code
_entity_poly.pdbx_strand_id
1 'polypeptide(L)'
;FPFSPGGLLFPYYVGVAYAWKDMGLIESTTPIGGASAGAIVAAALACGVSEAEVVDALARLVDDVRNGTRLNVALRTQLDDLLDETCVAAAQAHGLRLSYFQVLPWPKG
;
A
#
# COMPACT_ATOMS: atom_id res chain seq x y z
N PHE A 1 8.24 6.67 8.21
CA PHE A 1 8.57 5.29 8.61
C PHE A 1 8.82 4.43 7.37
N PRO A 2 9.90 3.63 7.28
CA PRO A 2 10.14 2.71 6.17
C PRO A 2 9.52 1.33 6.44
N PHE A 3 8.69 0.84 5.52
CA PHE A 3 8.16 -0.54 5.55
C PHE A 3 8.94 -1.42 4.56
N SER A 4 9.51 -2.52 5.05
CA SER A 4 10.37 -3.45 4.30
C SER A 4 9.58 -4.40 3.36
N PRO A 5 10.22 -5.02 2.35
CA PRO A 5 9.58 -6.06 1.54
C PRO A 5 9.28 -7.29 2.39
N GLY A 6 8.02 -7.71 2.42
CA GLY A 6 7.59 -8.89 3.16
C GLY A 6 6.18 -9.28 2.76
N GLY A 7 6.01 -9.95 1.62
CA GLY A 7 4.70 -10.29 1.07
C GLY A 7 3.73 -10.96 2.07
N LEU A 8 4.25 -11.77 2.99
CA LEU A 8 3.47 -12.43 4.06
C LEU A 8 3.32 -11.58 5.34
N LEU A 9 4.09 -10.50 5.50
CA LEU A 9 4.04 -9.58 6.64
C LEU A 9 3.16 -8.35 6.35
N PHE A 10 2.53 -8.28 5.18
CA PHE A 10 1.67 -7.16 4.80
C PHE A 10 0.57 -6.85 5.85
N PRO A 11 -0.23 -7.82 6.36
CA PRO A 11 -1.21 -7.53 7.40
C PRO A 11 -0.58 -7.04 8.72
N TYR A 12 0.64 -7.48 9.05
CA TYR A 12 1.37 -6.95 10.20
C TYR A 12 1.75 -5.49 10.00
N TYR A 13 2.23 -5.12 8.79
CA TYR A 13 2.54 -3.73 8.48
C TYR A 13 1.30 -2.82 8.53
N VAL A 14 0.14 -3.30 8.10
CA VAL A 14 -1.13 -2.58 8.22
C VAL A 14 -1.43 -2.29 9.69
N GLY A 15 -1.51 -3.32 10.54
CA GLY A 15 -1.86 -3.14 11.95
C GLY A 15 -0.88 -2.22 12.70
N VAL A 16 0.43 -2.35 12.47
CA VAL A 16 1.43 -1.46 13.09
C VAL A 16 1.23 0.00 12.64
N ALA A 17 1.00 0.21 11.34
CA ALA A 17 0.90 1.54 10.77
C ALA A 17 -0.37 2.27 11.25
N TYR A 18 -1.51 1.58 11.31
CA TYR A 18 -2.75 2.16 11.81
C TYR A 18 -2.75 2.34 13.32
N ALA A 19 -2.13 1.43 14.09
CA ALA A 19 -1.92 1.65 15.52
C ALA A 19 -1.07 2.91 15.79
N TRP A 20 -0.02 3.16 15.00
CA TRP A 20 0.77 4.39 15.10
C TRP A 20 -0.01 5.64 14.72
N LYS A 21 -0.89 5.55 13.72
CA LYS A 21 -1.83 6.63 13.37
C LYS A 21 -2.77 6.94 14.52
N ASP A 22 -3.37 5.93 15.13
CA ASP A 22 -4.32 6.08 16.25
C ASP A 22 -3.66 6.62 17.52
N MET A 23 -2.37 6.30 17.73
CA MET A 23 -1.56 6.86 18.81
C MET A 23 -1.10 8.31 18.54
N GLY A 24 -1.42 8.89 17.39
CA GLY A 24 -0.96 10.23 16.99
C GLY A 24 0.51 10.30 16.58
N LEU A 25 1.16 9.17 16.31
CA LEU A 25 2.56 9.12 15.85
C LEU A 25 2.69 9.30 14.33
N ILE A 26 1.59 9.07 13.59
CA ILE A 26 1.47 9.39 12.17
C ILE A 26 0.36 10.42 12.01
N GLU A 27 0.76 11.66 11.83
CA GLU A 27 -0.12 12.78 11.50
C GLU A 27 -0.20 12.99 9.99
N SER A 28 -1.17 13.79 9.51
CA SER A 28 -1.37 14.08 8.08
C SER A 28 -0.18 14.74 7.39
N THR A 29 0.77 15.27 8.14
CA THR A 29 2.00 15.91 7.64
C THR A 29 3.23 15.01 7.78
N THR A 30 3.09 13.84 8.43
CA THR A 30 4.19 12.94 8.71
C THR A 30 4.68 12.29 7.42
N PRO A 31 5.96 12.46 7.03
CA PRO A 31 6.48 11.82 5.83
C PRO A 31 6.48 10.29 5.98
N ILE A 32 5.79 9.61 5.06
CA ILE A 32 5.70 8.16 4.99
C ILE A 32 6.23 7.63 3.65
N GLY A 33 6.82 6.45 3.68
CA GLY A 33 7.40 5.80 2.51
C GLY A 33 7.56 4.31 2.75
N GLY A 34 7.66 3.53 1.67
CA GLY A 34 7.81 2.09 1.80
C GLY A 34 8.24 1.44 0.50
N ALA A 35 8.61 0.17 0.59
CA ALA A 35 8.98 -0.64 -0.56
C ALA A 35 8.12 -1.90 -0.62
N SER A 36 7.74 -2.33 -1.83
CA SER A 36 6.91 -3.52 -2.05
C SER A 36 5.61 -3.45 -1.22
N ALA A 37 5.31 -4.44 -0.38
CA ALA A 37 4.17 -4.44 0.56
C ALA A 37 4.10 -3.16 1.40
N GLY A 38 5.25 -2.64 1.80
CA GLY A 38 5.35 -1.41 2.55
C GLY A 38 4.95 -0.14 1.79
N ALA A 39 5.14 -0.12 0.47
CA ALA A 39 4.69 0.98 -0.38
C ALA A 39 3.17 1.04 -0.45
N ILE A 40 2.51 -0.12 -0.42
CA ILE A 40 1.05 -0.23 -0.41
C ILE A 40 0.49 0.35 0.90
N VAL A 41 1.07 -0.01 2.06
CA VAL A 41 0.65 0.57 3.36
C VAL A 41 0.87 2.08 3.40
N ALA A 42 2.03 2.54 2.94
CA ALA A 42 2.32 3.98 2.88
C ALA A 42 1.35 4.73 1.97
N ALA A 43 0.99 4.15 0.81
CA ALA A 43 0.00 4.72 -0.09
C ALA A 43 -1.39 4.77 0.58
N ALA A 44 -1.88 3.66 1.14
CA ALA A 44 -3.19 3.62 1.80
C ALA A 44 -3.31 4.65 2.94
N LEU A 45 -2.27 4.77 3.79
CA LEU A 45 -2.22 5.80 4.82
C LEU A 45 -2.24 7.22 4.24
N ALA A 46 -1.40 7.48 3.25
CA ALA A 46 -1.30 8.79 2.61
C ALA A 46 -2.61 9.23 1.95
N CYS A 47 -3.37 8.25 1.45
CA CYS A 47 -4.65 8.45 0.78
C CYS A 47 -5.83 8.51 1.75
N GLY A 48 -5.58 8.32 3.05
CA GLY A 48 -6.62 8.41 4.08
C GLY A 48 -7.54 7.20 4.15
N VAL A 49 -7.21 6.09 3.48
CA VAL A 49 -7.98 4.84 3.52
C VAL A 49 -8.03 4.33 4.96
N SER A 50 -9.17 3.81 5.40
CA SER A 50 -9.33 3.26 6.76
C SER A 50 -8.66 1.89 6.90
N GLU A 51 -8.32 1.50 8.14
CA GLU A 51 -7.73 0.18 8.40
C GLU A 51 -8.66 -0.95 7.93
N ALA A 52 -9.97 -0.80 8.20
CA ALA A 52 -10.98 -1.78 7.82
C ALA A 52 -11.04 -1.99 6.30
N GLU A 53 -11.00 -0.92 5.51
CA GLU A 53 -10.99 -1.02 4.04
C GLU A 53 -9.74 -1.75 3.53
N VAL A 54 -8.57 -1.47 4.11
CA VAL A 54 -7.31 -2.15 3.73
C VAL A 54 -7.36 -3.64 4.09
N VAL A 55 -7.89 -3.98 5.28
CA VAL A 55 -8.03 -5.38 5.73
C VAL A 55 -9.04 -6.14 4.88
N ASP A 56 -10.17 -5.54 4.55
CA ASP A 56 -11.19 -6.15 3.68
C ASP A 56 -10.67 -6.41 2.27
N ALA A 57 -9.94 -5.45 1.69
CA ALA A 57 -9.30 -5.63 0.40
C ALA A 57 -8.22 -6.72 0.43
N LEU A 58 -7.47 -6.84 1.53
CA LEU A 58 -6.51 -7.93 1.71
C LEU A 58 -7.21 -9.29 1.82
N ALA A 59 -8.34 -9.38 2.51
CA ALA A 59 -9.13 -10.61 2.57
C ALA A 59 -9.60 -11.04 1.17
N ARG A 60 -10.14 -10.10 0.39
CA ARG A 60 -10.53 -10.33 -1.02
C ARG A 60 -9.35 -10.77 -1.89
N LEU A 61 -8.20 -10.12 -1.76
CA LEU A 61 -6.96 -10.50 -2.44
C LEU A 61 -6.59 -11.97 -2.17
N VAL A 62 -6.64 -12.38 -0.90
CA VAL A 62 -6.29 -13.75 -0.49
C VAL A 62 -7.29 -14.75 -1.05
N ASP A 63 -8.59 -14.44 -1.02
CA ASP A 63 -9.63 -15.30 -1.56
C ASP A 63 -9.51 -15.47 -3.08
N ASP A 64 -9.26 -14.38 -3.81
CA ASP A 64 -9.02 -14.42 -5.26
C ASP A 64 -7.82 -15.32 -5.61
N VAL A 65 -6.71 -15.18 -4.88
CA VAL A 65 -5.52 -16.01 -5.10
C VAL A 65 -5.77 -17.47 -4.76
N ARG A 66 -6.51 -17.75 -3.68
CA ARG A 66 -6.93 -19.12 -3.32
C ARG A 66 -7.83 -19.76 -4.38
N ASN A 67 -8.64 -18.95 -5.05
CA ASN A 67 -9.52 -19.38 -6.15
C ASN A 67 -8.81 -19.49 -7.51
N GLY A 68 -7.49 -19.31 -7.54
CA GLY A 68 -6.66 -19.53 -8.74
C GLY A 68 -6.32 -18.26 -9.53
N THR A 69 -6.71 -17.08 -9.06
CA THR A 69 -6.30 -15.82 -9.67
C THR A 69 -4.81 -15.58 -9.42
N ARG A 70 -4.08 -15.16 -10.46
CA ARG A 70 -2.65 -14.81 -10.31
C ARG A 70 -2.51 -13.62 -9.35
N LEU A 71 -1.54 -13.69 -8.43
CA LEU A 71 -1.31 -12.65 -7.41
C LEU A 71 -1.24 -11.24 -8.00
N ASN A 72 -0.54 -11.05 -9.12
CA ASN A 72 -0.40 -9.73 -9.73
C ASN A 72 -1.72 -9.18 -10.30
N VAL A 73 -2.63 -10.05 -10.72
CA VAL A 73 -3.96 -9.67 -11.24
C VAL A 73 -4.86 -9.29 -10.07
N ALA A 74 -4.98 -10.18 -9.07
CA ALA A 74 -5.78 -9.94 -7.88
C ALA A 74 -5.31 -8.69 -7.12
N LEU A 75 -3.99 -8.51 -6.97
CA LEU A 75 -3.41 -7.32 -6.33
C LEU A 75 -3.75 -6.05 -7.09
N ARG A 76 -3.68 -6.07 -8.42
CA ARG A 76 -4.01 -4.90 -9.22
C ARG A 76 -5.47 -4.50 -9.09
N THR A 77 -6.38 -5.47 -9.12
CA THR A 77 -7.81 -5.22 -8.88
C THR A 77 -8.05 -4.54 -7.54
N GLN A 78 -7.48 -5.06 -6.45
CA GLN A 78 -7.69 -4.43 -5.13
C GLN A 78 -7.02 -3.05 -5.03
N LEU A 79 -5.89 -2.80 -5.70
CA LEU A 79 -5.25 -1.48 -5.71
C LEU A 79 -6.05 -0.45 -6.51
N ASP A 80 -6.62 -0.85 -7.65
CA ASP A 80 -7.46 0.03 -8.48
C ASP A 80 -8.74 0.42 -7.73
N ASP A 81 -9.29 -0.48 -6.89
CA ASP A 81 -10.46 -0.21 -6.04
C ASP A 81 -10.11 0.63 -4.80
N LEU A 82 -8.95 0.39 -4.16
CA LEU A 82 -8.53 1.08 -2.93
C LEU A 82 -7.96 2.49 -3.17
N LEU A 83 -7.28 2.71 -4.30
CA LEU A 83 -6.49 3.91 -4.57
C LEU A 83 -7.05 4.63 -5.80
N ASP A 84 -8.23 5.22 -5.65
CA ASP A 84 -8.91 5.96 -6.72
C ASP A 84 -8.17 7.25 -7.14
N GLU A 85 -8.66 7.97 -8.16
CA GLU A 85 -8.00 9.20 -8.62
C GLU A 85 -8.01 10.33 -7.58
N THR A 86 -8.91 10.30 -6.59
CA THR A 86 -8.97 11.31 -5.52
C THR A 86 -7.80 11.16 -4.54
N CYS A 87 -7.24 9.95 -4.46
CA CYS A 87 -6.08 9.61 -3.64
C CYS A 87 -4.81 10.39 -4.04
N VAL A 88 -4.69 10.84 -5.30
CA VAL A 88 -3.49 11.54 -5.78
C VAL A 88 -3.28 12.86 -5.01
N ALA A 89 -4.34 13.64 -4.84
CA ALA A 89 -4.27 14.92 -4.12
C ALA A 89 -3.96 14.71 -2.63
N ALA A 90 -4.59 13.71 -2.00
CA ALA A 90 -4.35 13.36 -0.61
C ALA A 90 -2.91 12.89 -0.39
N ALA A 91 -2.39 12.01 -1.26
CA ALA A 91 -1.03 11.49 -1.16
C ALA A 91 0.03 12.58 -1.32
N GLN A 92 -0.21 13.56 -2.21
CA GLN A 92 0.65 14.73 -2.38
C GLN A 92 0.67 15.61 -1.13
N ALA A 93 -0.51 15.90 -0.55
CA ALA A 93 -0.62 16.68 0.67
C ALA A 93 0.07 16.00 1.86
N HIS A 94 -0.01 14.67 1.94
CA HIS A 94 0.63 13.86 2.98
C HIS A 94 2.15 13.71 2.79
N GLY A 95 2.70 14.14 1.65
CA GLY A 95 4.13 14.04 1.36
C GLY A 95 4.62 12.62 1.10
N LEU A 96 3.77 11.75 0.51
CA LEU A 96 4.15 10.40 0.11
C LEU A 96 5.33 10.45 -0.88
N ARG A 97 6.37 9.66 -0.61
CA ARG A 97 7.49 9.47 -1.57
C ARG A 97 7.58 8.02 -2.02
N LEU A 98 7.54 7.83 -3.34
CA LEU A 98 7.77 6.57 -4.03
C LEU A 98 9.15 6.57 -4.68
N SER A 99 9.94 5.55 -4.36
CA SER A 99 11.25 5.33 -4.96
C SER A 99 11.24 3.97 -5.66
N TYR A 100 11.61 3.94 -6.93
CA TYR A 100 11.72 2.69 -7.71
C TYR A 100 13.11 2.59 -8.35
N PHE A 101 13.61 1.36 -8.49
CA PHE A 101 14.85 1.10 -9.20
C PHE A 101 14.54 0.80 -10.67
N GLN A 102 15.01 1.65 -11.57
CA GLN A 102 14.88 1.44 -13.00
C GLN A 102 16.14 0.73 -13.51
N VAL A 103 16.00 -0.51 -14.01
CA VAL A 103 17.10 -1.24 -14.65
C VAL A 103 17.18 -0.82 -16.13
N LEU A 104 18.35 -0.34 -16.55
CA LEU A 104 18.65 0.03 -17.93
C LEU A 104 19.78 -0.86 -18.49
N PRO A 105 19.76 -1.22 -19.78
CA PRO A 105 18.75 -0.88 -20.79
C PRO A 105 17.50 -1.78 -20.73
N TRP A 106 16.37 -1.28 -21.23
CA TRP A 106 15.11 -2.02 -21.30
C TRP A 106 15.31 -3.33 -22.10
N PRO A 107 14.86 -4.49 -21.61
CA PRO A 107 14.86 -5.71 -22.41
C PRO A 107 14.05 -5.42 -23.68
N LYS A 108 14.69 -5.50 -24.85
CA LYS A 108 13.96 -5.45 -26.11
C LYS A 108 13.04 -6.67 -26.13
N GLY A 109 11.74 -6.43 -26.22
CA GLY A 109 10.76 -7.47 -26.54
C GLY A 109 11.04 -8.09 -27.90
#